data_AF-A0A7V8WQ02-F1
#
_entry.id   AF-A0A7V8WQ02-F1
#
_cell.length_a   1.000
_cell.length_b   1.000
_cell.length_c   1.000
_cell.angle_alpha   90.00
_cell.angle_beta   90.00
_cell.angle_gamma   90.00
#
_symmetry.space_group_name_H-M   'P 1'
#
loop_
_entity.id
_entity.type
_entity.pdbx_description
1 polymer ?
#
loop_
_entity_poly.entity_id
_entity_poly.type
_entity_poly.pdbx_seq_one_letter_code
_entity_poly.pdbx_strand_id
1 'polypeptide(L)'
;MPTTSKPTTTTFHAKVTGRHTITLPAELRRHLGIENGDTIELELDGDHAVLRKPVEDPVAALEGILSDYFEDHEDVQRFLEEERSGWEEREAQLEAQWDRAERSRRQSSS
;
A
#
# COMPACT_ATOMS: atom_id res chain seq x y z
N MET A 1 -5.23 17.71 6.67
CA MET A 1 -4.55 17.92 5.36
C MET A 1 -3.16 17.31 5.42
N PRO A 2 -2.90 16.15 4.80
CA PRO A 2 -1.55 15.60 4.75
C PRO A 2 -0.68 16.53 3.89
N THR A 3 0.34 17.12 4.50
CA THR A 3 1.30 17.97 3.82
C THR A 3 2.24 17.09 2.99
N THR A 4 2.07 17.07 1.67
CA THR A 4 3.06 16.52 0.74
C THR A 4 4.31 17.39 0.79
N SER A 5 5.17 17.13 1.77
CA SER A 5 6.52 17.69 1.79
C SER A 5 7.32 17.05 0.66
N LYS A 6 8.02 17.88 -0.13
CA LYS A 6 8.91 17.40 -1.20
C LYS A 6 9.90 16.40 -0.61
N PRO A 7 10.17 15.25 -1.26
CA PRO A 7 11.21 14.34 -0.79
C PRO A 7 12.54 15.10 -0.83
N THR A 8 13.15 15.30 0.34
CA THR A 8 14.51 15.81 0.45
C THR A 8 15.42 14.62 0.25
N THR A 9 15.84 14.37 -0.99
CA THR A 9 16.70 13.23 -1.32
C THR A 9 18.13 13.52 -0.89
N THR A 10 18.63 12.75 0.08
CA THR A 10 20.05 12.76 0.48
C THR A 10 20.69 11.44 0.04
N THR A 11 21.79 11.53 -0.71
CA THR A 11 22.50 10.37 -1.25
C THR A 11 23.56 9.88 -0.27
N PHE A 12 23.54 8.58 0.04
CA PHE A 12 24.57 7.91 0.83
C PHE A 12 25.32 6.89 -0.03
N HIS A 13 26.61 6.72 0.22
CA HIS A 13 27.42 5.67 -0.40
C HIS A 13 27.73 4.59 0.62
N ALA A 14 27.48 3.33 0.25
CA ALA A 14 27.77 2.17 1.08
C ALA A 14 28.54 1.13 0.28
N LYS A 15 29.34 0.32 0.98
CA LYS A 15 30.09 -0.77 0.36
C LYS A 15 29.34 -2.09 0.55
N VAL A 16 29.30 -2.88 -0.52
CA VAL A 16 28.89 -4.29 -0.43
C VAL A 16 30.05 -5.08 0.17
N THR A 17 29.77 -5.78 1.26
CA THR A 17 30.73 -6.62 1.99
C THR A 17 30.50 -8.10 1.64
N GLY A 18 31.19 -9.01 2.34
CA GLY A 18 31.02 -10.45 2.12
C GLY A 18 29.56 -10.89 2.26
N ARG A 19 29.18 -11.97 1.57
CA ARG A 19 27.79 -12.48 1.52
C ARG A 19 26.76 -11.48 0.97
N HIS A 20 27.17 -10.56 0.10
CA HIS A 20 26.27 -9.60 -0.56
C HIS A 20 25.52 -8.66 0.41
N THR A 21 26.14 -8.37 1.56
CA THR A 21 25.54 -7.50 2.58
C THR A 21 25.96 -6.04 2.38
N ILE A 22 25.03 -5.10 2.47
CA ILE A 22 25.30 -3.66 2.47
C ILE A 22 25.40 -3.16 3.90
N THR A 23 26.48 -2.43 4.22
CA THR A 23 26.59 -1.75 5.52
C THR A 23 25.79 -0.45 5.48
N LEU A 24 24.71 -0.35 6.27
CA LEU A 24 23.93 0.87 6.42
C LEU A 24 24.76 1.95 7.15
N PRO A 25 24.99 3.13 6.56
CA PRO A 25 25.65 4.25 7.24
C PRO A 25 24.91 4.64 8.51
N ALA A 26 25.66 5.04 9.54
CA ALA A 26 25.10 5.33 10.87
C ALA A 26 24.00 6.41 10.84
N GLU A 27 24.14 7.41 9.97
CA GLU A 27 23.15 8.47 9.79
C GLU A 27 21.85 7.94 9.17
N LEU A 28 21.93 7.15 8.09
CA LEU A 28 20.76 6.52 7.46
C LEU A 28 20.04 5.57 8.44
N ARG A 29 20.79 4.75 9.17
CA ARG A 29 20.23 3.86 10.21
C ARG A 29 19.44 4.64 11.26
N ARG A 30 19.99 5.75 11.77
CA ARG A 30 19.33 6.59 12.78
C ARG A 30 18.09 7.28 12.21
N HIS A 31 18.17 7.79 10.98
CA HIS A 31 17.06 8.48 10.34
C HIS A 31 15.87 7.54 10.10
N LEU A 32 16.15 6.30 9.69
CA LEU A 32 15.12 5.27 9.47
C LEU A 32 14.70 4.52 10.74
N GLY A 33 15.34 4.78 11.89
CA GLY A 33 15.05 4.10 13.15
C GLY A 33 15.23 2.58 13.07
N ILE A 34 16.27 2.11 12.37
CA ILE A 34 16.55 0.68 12.17
C ILE A 34 17.43 0.16 13.30
N GLU A 35 17.02 -0.93 13.93
CA GLU A 35 17.76 -1.62 14.98
C GLU A 35 18.27 -3.01 14.54
N ASN A 36 19.17 -3.59 15.35
CA ASN A 36 19.69 -4.93 15.06
C ASN A 36 18.57 -5.96 15.28
N GLY A 37 18.24 -6.72 14.23
CA GLY A 37 17.15 -7.70 14.27
C GLY A 37 15.90 -7.24 13.52
N ASP A 38 15.81 -5.96 13.15
CA ASP A 38 14.72 -5.45 12.32
C ASP A 38 14.75 -6.12 10.94
N THR A 39 13.55 -6.47 10.45
CA THR A 39 13.36 -6.84 9.04
C THR A 39 13.16 -5.58 8.22
N ILE A 40 13.70 -5.56 7.01
CA ILE A 40 13.65 -4.42 6.10
C ILE A 40 12.98 -4.84 4.80
N GLU A 41 12.04 -4.03 4.33
CA GLU A 41 11.40 -4.23 3.04
C GLU A 41 12.31 -3.69 1.93
N LEU A 42 12.51 -4.52 0.90
CA LEU A 42 13.24 -4.16 -0.31
C LEU A 42 12.30 -4.33 -1.50
N GLU A 43 11.94 -3.21 -2.11
CA GLU A 43 11.10 -3.16 -3.32
C GLU A 43 12.00 -2.91 -4.53
N LEU A 44 11.88 -3.72 -5.59
CA LEU A 44 12.59 -3.48 -6.84
C LEU A 44 11.73 -2.56 -7.72
N ASP A 45 12.24 -1.36 -8.02
CA ASP A 45 11.63 -0.42 -8.95
C ASP A 45 12.57 -0.23 -10.16
N GLY A 46 12.30 -0.99 -11.22
CA GLY A 46 13.12 -0.97 -12.43
C GLY A 46 14.57 -1.40 -12.18
N ASP A 47 15.48 -0.44 -12.18
CA ASP A 47 16.93 -0.64 -12.05
C ASP A 47 17.50 -0.30 -10.66
N HIS A 48 16.64 0.09 -9.71
CA HIS A 48 17.04 0.40 -8.34
C HIS A 48 16.13 -0.29 -7.31
N ALA A 49 16.63 -0.42 -6.09
CA ALA A 49 15.85 -0.96 -4.98
C ALA A 49 15.51 0.18 -4.00
N VAL A 50 14.25 0.22 -3.56
CA VAL A 50 13.78 1.10 -2.50
C VAL A 50 13.80 0.33 -1.18
N LEU A 51 14.44 0.91 -0.18
CA LEU A 51 14.54 0.36 1.16
C LEU A 51 13.54 1.07 2.08
N ARG A 52 12.66 0.31 2.74
CA ARG A 52 11.68 0.84 3.71
C ARG A 52 11.71 0.04 5.00
N LYS A 53 11.51 0.72 6.14
CA LYS A 53 11.17 0.02 7.38
C LYS A 53 9.72 -0.48 7.22
N PRO A 54 9.45 -1.78 7.39
CA PRO A 54 8.10 -2.30 7.28
C PRO A 54 7.23 -1.65 8.36
N VAL A 55 5.99 -1.34 8.00
CA VAL A 55 4.99 -0.96 9.00
C VAL A 55 4.63 -2.23 9.76
N GLU A 56 4.95 -2.28 11.05
CA GLU A 56 4.75 -3.49 11.88
C GLU A 56 3.28 -3.93 11.91
N ASP A 57 2.37 -2.96 11.90
CA ASP A 57 0.93 -3.18 11.79
C ASP A 57 0.30 -2.10 10.89
N PRO A 58 0.13 -2.39 9.58
CA PRO A 58 -0.49 -1.45 8.65
C PRO A 58 -1.94 -1.11 9.03
N VAL A 59 -2.64 -2.03 9.69
CA VAL A 59 -4.03 -1.81 10.11
C VAL A 59 -4.06 -0.83 11.28
N ALA A 60 -3.22 -1.04 12.29
CA ALA A 60 -3.08 -0.08 13.39
C ALA A 60 -2.59 1.29 12.90
N ALA A 61 -1.70 1.33 11.91
CA ALA A 61 -1.23 2.59 11.33
C ALA A 61 -2.33 3.38 10.58
N LEU A 62 -3.40 2.70 10.15
CA LEU A 62 -4.55 3.30 9.47
C LEU A 62 -5.74 3.53 10.42
N GLU A 63 -5.64 3.12 11.68
CA GLU A 63 -6.71 3.26 12.66
C GLU A 63 -7.08 4.74 12.83
N GLY A 64 -8.38 5.05 12.73
CA GLY A 64 -8.89 6.41 12.90
C GLY A 64 -8.60 7.38 11.75
N ILE A 65 -8.01 6.96 10.63
CA ILE A 65 -7.70 7.85 9.49
C ILE A 65 -8.94 8.54 8.90
N LEU A 66 -10.13 7.94 9.07
CA LEU A 66 -11.42 8.50 8.63
C LEU A 66 -12.25 9.08 9.78
N SER A 67 -11.68 9.25 10.98
CA SER A 67 -12.43 9.73 12.15
C SER A 67 -13.08 11.10 11.92
N ASP A 68 -12.43 12.00 11.18
CA ASP A 68 -12.98 13.33 10.83
C ASP A 68 -14.12 13.27 9.79
N TYR A 69 -14.33 12.12 9.13
CA TYR A 69 -15.35 11.97 8.08
C TYR A 69 -16.71 11.57 8.64
N PHE A 70 -16.75 10.98 9.84
CA PHE A 70 -17.96 10.45 10.46
C PHE A 70 -18.22 11.16 11.78
N GLU A 71 -19.49 11.44 12.06
CA GLU A 71 -19.88 12.17 13.27
C GLU A 71 -19.68 11.31 14.53
N ASP A 72 -20.04 10.03 14.44
CA ASP A 72 -19.92 9.05 15.51
C ASP A 72 -19.94 7.60 14.97
N HIS A 73 -19.94 6.64 15.89
CA HIS A 73 -19.96 5.23 15.54
C HIS A 73 -21.28 4.78 14.88
N GLU A 74 -22.42 5.41 15.18
CA GLU A 74 -23.70 5.05 14.55
C GLU A 74 -23.71 5.48 13.08
N ASP A 75 -23.15 6.65 12.77
CA ASP A 75 -22.95 7.12 11.40
C ASP A 75 -22.05 6.18 10.57
N VAL A 76 -20.97 5.68 11.17
CA VAL A 76 -20.10 4.65 10.55
C VAL A 76 -20.91 3.39 10.22
N GLN A 77 -21.70 2.88 11.16
CA GLN A 77 -22.47 1.65 10.94
C GLN A 77 -23.53 1.84 9.85
N ARG A 78 -24.24 2.98 9.85
CA ARG A 78 -25.21 3.32 8.81
C ARG A 78 -24.55 3.34 7.42
N PHE A 79 -23.42 4.03 7.27
CA PHE A 79 -22.69 4.07 6.01
C PHE A 79 -22.29 2.68 5.53
N LEU A 80 -21.78 1.82 6.43
CA LEU A 80 -21.39 0.45 6.08
C LEU A 80 -22.58 -0.41 5.66
N GLU A 81 -23.74 -0.26 6.30
CA GLU A 81 -24.97 -0.97 5.93
C GLU A 81 -25.49 -0.53 4.56
N GLU A 82 -25.53 0.79 4.30
CA GLU A 82 -25.90 1.35 3.01
C GLU A 82 -25.00 0.83 1.89
N GLU A 83 -23.67 0.90 2.08
CA GLU A 83 -22.72 0.38 1.10
C GLU A 83 -22.93 -1.11 0.84
N ARG A 84 -23.04 -1.94 1.89
CA ARG A 84 -23.20 -3.40 1.76
C ARG A 84 -24.49 -3.78 1.05
N SER A 85 -25.56 -3.00 1.23
CA SER A 85 -26.86 -3.27 0.59
C SER A 85 -26.79 -3.25 -0.95
N GLY A 86 -25.84 -2.51 -1.52
CA GLY A 86 -25.65 -2.40 -2.96
C GLY A 86 -24.68 -3.42 -3.56
N TRP A 87 -24.04 -4.26 -2.75
CA TRP A 87 -22.96 -5.15 -3.23
C TRP A 87 -23.48 -6.27 -4.11
N GLU A 88 -24.59 -6.93 -3.74
CA GLU A 88 -25.17 -8.02 -4.52
C GLU A 88 -25.58 -7.57 -5.94
N GLU A 89 -26.21 -6.39 -6.04
CA GLU A 89 -26.60 -5.83 -7.34
C GLU A 89 -25.40 -5.44 -8.19
N ARG A 90 -24.38 -4.83 -7.57
CA ARG A 90 -23.14 -4.43 -8.26
C ARG A 90 -22.32 -5.64 -8.72
N GLU A 91 -22.26 -6.70 -7.93
CA GLU A 91 -21.58 -7.95 -8.27
C GLU A 91 -22.25 -8.64 -9.46
N ALA A 92 -23.59 -8.75 -9.45
CA ALA A 92 -24.36 -9.30 -10.57
C ALA A 92 -24.18 -8.48 -11.86
N GLN A 93 -24.11 -7.15 -11.77
CA GLN A 93 -23.85 -6.28 -12.92
C GLN A 93 -22.43 -6.49 -13.48
N LEU A 94 -21.43 -6.66 -12.62
CA LEU A 94 -20.03 -6.90 -13.03
C LEU A 94 -19.90 -8.26 -13.73
N GLU A 95 -20.51 -9.31 -13.19
CA GLU A 95 -20.51 -10.65 -13.80
C GLU A 95 -21.17 -10.62 -15.19
N ALA A 96 -22.32 -9.95 -15.32
CA ALA A 96 -23.00 -9.79 -16.61
C ALA A 96 -22.17 -8.99 -17.64
N GLN A 97 -21.42 -7.98 -17.19
CA GLN A 97 -20.50 -7.23 -18.06
C GLN A 97 -19.33 -8.11 -18.52
N TRP A 98 -18.77 -8.91 -17.62
CA TRP A 98 -17.65 -9.81 -17.91
C TRP A 98 -18.05 -10.87 -18.93
N ASP A 99 -19.19 -11.52 -18.71
CA ASP A 99 -19.78 -12.50 -19.63
C ASP A 99 -20.05 -11.93 -21.02
N ARG A 100 -20.51 -10.68 -21.10
CA ARG A 100 -20.75 -9.99 -22.37
C ARG A 100 -19.44 -9.73 -23.10
N ALA A 101 -18.41 -9.29 -22.38
CA ALA A 101 -17.08 -9.04 -22.94
C ALA A 101 -16.42 -10.34 -23.45
N GLU A 102 -16.56 -11.45 -22.73
CA GLU A 102 -16.02 -12.75 -23.14
C GLU A 102 -16.74 -13.31 -24.37
N ARG A 103 -18.07 -13.19 -24.43
CA ARG A 103 -18.85 -13.60 -25.61
C ARG A 103 -18.48 -12.80 -26.86
N SER A 104 -18.24 -11.49 -26.71
CA SER A 104 -17.81 -10.64 -27.82
C SER A 104 -16.42 -11.03 -28.33
N ARG A 105 -15.47 -11.38 -27.45
CA ARG A 105 -14.13 -11.84 -27.86
C ARG A 105 -14.18 -13.17 -28.61
N ARG A 106 -15.04 -14.11 -28.21
CA ARG A 106 -15.19 -15.42 -28.87
C ARG A 106 -15.82 -15.32 -30.27
N GLN A 107 -16.72 -14.36 -30.49
CA GLN A 107 -17.36 -14.14 -31.79
C GLN A 107 -16.46 -13.41 -32.80
N SER A 108 -15.48 -12.62 -32.34
CA SER A 108 -14.54 -11.91 -33.23
C SER A 108 -13.32 -12.74 -33.66
N SER A 109 -13.20 -13.99 -33.20
CA SER A 109 -12.12 -14.93 -33.57
C SER A 109 -12.59 -16.09 -34.46
N SER A 110 -13.79 -15.99 -35.03
CA SER A 110 -14.33 -16.91 -36.02
C SER A 110 -14.64 -16.19 -37.33
#